data_AF-A0A2P1UI73-F1
#
_entry.id   AF-A0A2P1UI73-F1
#
_cell.length_a   1.000
_cell.length_b   1.000
_cell.length_c   1.000
_cell.angle_alpha   90.00
_cell.angle_beta   90.00
_cell.angle_gamma   90.00
#
_symmetry.space_group_name_H-M   'P 1'
#
loop_
_entity.id
_entity.type
_entity.pdbx_description
1 polymer ?
#
loop_
_entity_poly.entity_id
_entity_poly.type
_entity_poly.pdbx_seq_one_letter_code
_entity_poly.pdbx_strand_id
1 'polypeptide(L)'
;MKIEHPKSLEITPEESQELEYLRVTIERAIEDGVITRIEFESIKMIMFSNKKNNPDQILRQVTLYRKLVVEKLNNSELIFESPQ
;
A
#
# COMPACT_ATOMS: atom_id res chain seq x y z
N MET A 1 -19.82 2.26 18.59
CA MET A 1 -18.87 1.17 18.87
C MET A 1 -17.48 1.79 18.91
N LYS A 2 -16.79 1.80 20.07
CA LYS A 2 -15.40 2.26 20.14
C LYS A 2 -14.54 1.09 19.70
N ILE A 3 -13.90 1.20 18.54
CA ILE A 3 -12.89 0.23 18.11
C ILE A 3 -11.65 0.57 18.92
N GLU A 4 -11.52 -0.05 20.09
CA GLU A 4 -10.26 -0.03 20.84
C GLU A 4 -9.22 -0.68 19.94
N HIS A 5 -8.30 0.12 19.41
CA HIS A 5 -7.14 -0.43 18.71
C HIS A 5 -6.32 -1.12 19.81
N PRO A 6 -6.15 -2.46 19.74
CA PRO A 6 -5.23 -3.12 20.66
C PRO A 6 -3.89 -2.40 20.54
N LYS A 7 -3.24 -2.18 21.69
CA LYS A 7 -1.93 -1.52 21.79
C LYS A 7 -1.10 -1.91 20.57
N SER A 8 -0.73 -0.92 19.76
CA SER A 8 0.19 -1.04 18.62
C SER A 8 1.25 -2.09 18.97
N LEU A 9 1.09 -3.30 18.44
CA LEU A 9 2.13 -4.31 18.55
C LEU A 9 3.37 -3.69 17.90
N GLU A 10 4.51 -3.77 18.59
CA GLU A 10 5.78 -3.34 18.02
C GLU A 10 5.95 -4.05 16.68
N ILE A 11 6.31 -3.28 15.66
CA ILE A 11 6.52 -3.82 14.32
C ILE A 11 7.74 -4.74 14.36
N THR A 12 7.61 -5.95 13.81
CA THR A 12 8.78 -6.81 13.68
C THR A 12 9.72 -6.28 12.60
N PRO A 13 11.02 -6.62 12.64
CA PRO A 13 11.94 -6.25 11.57
C PRO A 13 11.48 -6.72 10.19
N GLU A 14 10.89 -7.91 10.10
CA GLU A 14 10.36 -8.47 8.86
C GLU A 14 9.16 -7.66 8.35
N GLU A 15 8.22 -7.33 9.23
CA GLU A 15 7.07 -6.48 8.89
C GLU A 15 7.51 -5.10 8.41
N SER A 16 8.52 -4.53 9.06
CA SER A 16 9.11 -3.24 8.68
C SER A 16 9.77 -3.32 7.31
N GLN A 17 10.51 -4.40 7.03
CA GLN A 17 11.13 -4.61 5.74
C GLN A 17 10.09 -4.78 4.62
N GLU A 18 9.01 -5.51 4.88
CA GLU A 18 7.91 -5.69 3.93
C GLU A 18 7.18 -4.38 3.64
N LEU A 19 6.92 -3.56 4.66
CA LEU A 19 6.32 -2.23 4.47
C LEU A 19 7.23 -1.31 3.67
N GLU A 20 8.53 -1.34 3.94
CA GLU A 20 9.51 -0.54 3.20
C GLU A 20 9.59 -0.98 1.73
N TYR A 21 9.59 -2.30 1.49
CA TYR A 21 9.55 -2.84 0.13
C TYR A 21 8.28 -2.41 -0.62
N LEU A 22 7.12 -2.46 0.03
CA LEU A 22 5.86 -1.97 -0.53
C LEU A 22 5.93 -0.46 -0.82
N ARG A 23 6.46 0.33 0.12
CA ARG A 23 6.63 1.78 -0.04
C ARG A 23 7.45 2.13 -1.27
N VAL A 24 8.64 1.55 -1.38
CA VAL A 24 9.55 1.79 -2.51
C VAL A 24 8.94 1.34 -3.83
N THR A 25 8.21 0.22 -3.83
CA THR A 25 7.53 -0.27 -5.04
C THR A 25 6.44 0.70 -5.49
N ILE A 26 5.62 1.19 -4.56
CA ILE A 26 4.59 2.19 -4.86
C ILE A 26 5.23 3.47 -5.37
N GLU A 27 6.24 4.01 -4.68
CA GLU A 27 6.89 5.27 -5.06
C GLU A 27 7.48 5.24 -6.46
N ARG A 28 8.10 4.11 -6.85
CA ARG A 28 8.60 3.91 -8.22
C ARG A 28 7.46 3.86 -9.25
N ALA A 29 6.38 3.15 -8.92
CA ALA A 29 5.22 3.00 -9.79
C ALA A 29 4.39 4.27 -9.97
N ILE A 30 4.67 5.33 -9.21
CA ILE A 30 3.95 6.61 -9.30
C ILE A 30 4.88 7.77 -9.63
N GLU A 31 6.15 7.49 -9.94
CA GLU A 31 7.20 8.49 -10.13
C GLU A 31 6.90 9.41 -11.32
N ASP A 32 6.28 8.89 -12.37
CA ASP A 32 5.89 9.62 -13.57
C ASP A 32 4.50 10.28 -13.47
N GLY A 33 3.83 10.15 -12.32
CA GLY A 33 2.49 10.69 -12.09
C GLY A 33 1.35 9.83 -12.63
N VAL A 34 1.65 8.66 -13.21
CA VAL A 34 0.67 7.72 -13.76
C VAL A 34 0.83 6.38 -13.07
N ILE A 35 -0.29 5.76 -12.70
CA ILE A 35 -0.28 4.36 -12.27
C ILE A 35 -0.90 3.51 -13.36
N THR A 36 -0.09 2.63 -13.95
CA THR A 36 -0.56 1.69 -14.97
C THR A 36 -1.33 0.53 -14.34
N ARG A 37 -2.09 -0.18 -15.17
CA ARG A 37 -2.78 -1.41 -14.71
C ARG A 37 -1.79 -2.47 -14.23
N ILE A 38 -0.63 -2.60 -14.87
CA ILE A 38 0.38 -3.60 -14.53
C ILE A 38 1.00 -3.30 -13.16
N GLU A 39 1.31 -2.04 -12.89
CA GLU A 39 1.85 -1.60 -11.60
C GLU A 39 0.84 -1.76 -10.49
N PHE A 40 -0.42 -1.39 -10.74
CA PHE A 40 -1.51 -1.59 -9.79
C PHE A 40 -1.68 -3.05 -9.38
N GLU A 41 -1.69 -3.97 -10.35
CA GLU A 41 -1.79 -5.40 -10.04
C GLU A 41 -0.53 -5.93 -9.33
N SER A 42 0.65 -5.40 -9.66
CA SER A 42 1.90 -5.74 -8.98
C SER A 42 1.88 -5.30 -7.51
N ILE A 43 1.40 -4.08 -7.22
CA ILE A 43 1.23 -3.56 -5.85
C ILE A 43 0.22 -4.40 -5.07
N LYS A 44 -0.93 -4.72 -5.68
CA LYS A 44 -1.91 -5.63 -5.05
C LYS A 44 -1.32 -6.99 -4.72
N MET A 45 -0.56 -7.57 -5.64
CA MET A 45 0.05 -8.89 -5.45
C MET A 45 1.01 -8.88 -4.25
N ILE A 46 1.72 -7.79 -4.01
CA ILE A 46 2.60 -7.64 -2.85
C ILE A 46 1.76 -7.56 -1.57
N MET A 47 0.75 -6.68 -1.53
CA MET A 47 -0.13 -6.49 -0.37
C MET A 47 -0.91 -7.77 0.01
N PHE A 48 -1.40 -8.49 -0.99
CA PHE A 48 -2.20 -9.71 -0.83
C PHE A 48 -1.40 -10.97 -1.15
N SER A 49 -0.07 -10.90 -1.05
CA SER A 49 0.76 -12.10 -1.18
C SER A 49 0.29 -13.13 -0.14
N ASN A 50 0.34 -14.42 -0.48
CA ASN A 50 -0.24 -15.52 0.32
C ASN A 50 0.51 -15.79 1.65
N LYS A 51 1.17 -14.76 2.18
CA LYS A 51 1.81 -14.72 3.49
C LYS A 51 0.73 -14.58 4.55
N LYS A 52 0.94 -15.23 5.69
CA LYS A 52 0.06 -15.11 6.87
C LYS A 52 0.32 -13.77 7.57
N ASN A 53 -0.07 -12.68 6.93
CA ASN A 53 0.00 -11.35 7.54
C ASN A 53 -1.01 -11.28 8.68
N ASN A 54 -0.60 -10.75 9.83
CA ASN A 54 -1.54 -10.45 10.90
C ASN A 54 -2.38 -9.20 10.54
N PRO A 55 -3.51 -8.96 11.25
CA PRO A 55 -4.39 -7.82 10.96
C PRO A 55 -3.71 -6.45 11.02
N ASP A 56 -2.73 -6.25 11.93
CA ASP A 56 -2.03 -4.98 12.07
C ASP A 56 -1.13 -4.70 10.86
N GLN A 57 -0.44 -5.72 10.34
CA GLN A 57 0.38 -5.61 9.14
C GLN A 57 -0.48 -5.29 7.91
N ILE A 58 -1.66 -5.92 7.78
CA ILE A 58 -2.62 -5.60 6.71
C ILE A 58 -3.08 -4.14 6.83
N LEU A 59 -3.43 -3.68 8.03
CA LEU A 59 -3.86 -2.31 8.26
C LEU A 59 -2.76 -1.31 7.89
N ARG A 60 -1.50 -1.58 8.23
CA ARG A 60 -0.35 -0.73 7.86
C ARG A 60 -0.17 -0.66 6.34
N GLN A 61 -0.24 -1.79 5.64
CA GLN A 61 -0.13 -1.83 4.17
C GLN A 61 -1.26 -1.05 3.48
N VAL A 62 -2.51 -1.26 3.93
CA VAL A 62 -3.68 -0.54 3.38
C VAL A 62 -3.58 0.96 3.66
N THR A 63 -3.13 1.35 4.85
CA THR A 63 -2.93 2.76 5.21
C THR A 63 -1.86 3.41 4.34
N LEU A 64 -0.76 2.71 4.09
CA LEU A 64 0.31 3.17 3.20
C LEU A 64 -0.19 3.36 1.76
N TYR A 65 -0.89 2.35 1.22
CA TYR A 65 -1.48 2.42 -0.12
C TYR A 65 -2.49 3.58 -0.25
N ARG A 66 -3.35 3.76 0.76
CA ARG A 66 -4.30 4.87 0.79
C ARG A 66 -3.59 6.22 0.67
N LYS A 67 -2.56 6.45 1.49
CA LYS A 67 -1.82 7.72 1.52
C LYS A 67 -1.06 7.98 0.21
N LEU A 68 -0.38 6.97 -0.31
CA LEU A 68 0.50 7.13 -1.48
C LEU A 68 -0.24 7.05 -2.81
N VAL A 69 -1.40 6.40 -2.87
CA VAL A 69 -2.10 6.19 -4.15
C VAL A 69 -3.49 6.82 -4.12
N VAL A 70 -4.36 6.39 -3.21
CA VAL A 70 -5.78 6.82 -3.22
C VAL A 70 -5.93 8.32 -3.00
N GLU A 71 -5.22 8.87 -2.01
CA GLU A 71 -5.27 10.30 -1.72
C GLU A 71 -4.72 11.13 -2.87
N LYS A 72 -3.62 10.68 -3.50
CA LYS A 72 -3.05 11.35 -4.66
C LYS A 72 -3.95 11.28 -5.90
N LEU A 73 -4.61 10.14 -6.16
CA LEU A 73 -5.63 10.03 -7.20
C LEU A 73 -6.78 11.00 -6.96
N ASN A 74 -7.29 11.08 -5.72
CA ASN A 74 -8.37 12.00 -5.35
C ASN A 74 -7.96 13.48 -5.50
N ASN A 75 -6.69 13.79 -5.25
CA ASN A 75 -6.14 15.14 -5.41
C ASN A 75 -5.74 15.46 -6.86
N SER A 76 -5.95 14.55 -7.82
CA SER A 76 -5.46 14.68 -9.20
C SER A 76 -3.93 14.83 -9.31
N GLU A 77 -3.19 14.39 -8.28
CA GLU A 77 -1.72 14.28 -8.28
C GLU A 77 -1.24 13.00 -8.97
N LEU A 78 -2.13 12.02 -9.11
CA LEU A 78 -1.91 10.80 -9.88
C LEU A 78 -3.07 10.56 -10.84
N ILE A 79 -2.77 9.90 -11.96
CA ILE A 79 -3.76 9.44 -12.93
C ILE A 79 -3.69 7.92 -12.99
N PHE A 80 -4.84 7.26 -12.90
CA PHE A 80 -4.93 5.83 -13.23
C PHE A 80 -5.04 5.70 -14.74
N GLU A 81 -4.10 4.99 -15.37
CA GLU A 81 -4.12 4.73 -16.80
C GLU A 81 -5.45 4.07 -17.18
N SER A 82 -6.22 4.73 -18.05
CA SER A 82 -7.46 4.13 -18.56
C SER A 82 -7.10 3.00 -19.52
N PRO A 83 -7.71 1.81 -19.40
CA PRO A 83 -7.58 0.80 -20.44
C PRO A 83 -8.09 1.38 -21.75
N GLN A 84 -7.24 1.37 -22.79
CA GLN A 84 -7.65 1.56 -24.17
C GLN A 84 -8.35 0.31 -24.69
#